data_AF-A0A1S8A6R2-F1
#
_entry.id   AF-A0A1S8A6R2-F1
#
_cell.length_a   1.000
_cell.length_b   1.000
_cell.length_c   1.000
_cell.angle_alpha   90.00
_cell.angle_beta   90.00
_cell.angle_gamma   90.00
#
_symmetry.space_group_name_H-M   'P 1'
#
loop_
_entity.id
_entity.type
_entity.pdbx_description
1 polymer ?
#
loop_
_entity_poly.entity_id
_entity_poly.type
_entity_poly.pdbx_seq_one_letter_code
_entity_poly.pdbx_strand_id
1 'polypeptide(L)'
;MNLIVAKYNVQYKKDGVLFMSISPGVVEVGHYNDCTPEQMQGLMGFIGQLKVYAPDFAGPISTESSVQHIRAVWEKASVENGDGGSFVSHLGNKQWV
;
A
#
# COMPACT_ATOMS: atom_id res chain seq x y z
N MET A 1 10.95 -4.52 4.48
CA MET A 1 10.56 -4.03 5.83
C MET A 1 11.19 -2.66 6.03
N ASN A 2 10.40 -1.65 6.41
CA ASN A 2 10.91 -0.31 6.66
C ASN A 2 11.39 -0.20 8.13
N LEU A 3 12.69 -0.34 8.36
CA LEU A 3 13.29 -0.30 9.70
C LEU A 3 13.02 1.03 10.44
N ILE A 4 12.87 2.13 9.69
CA ILE A 4 12.60 3.46 10.26
C ILE A 4 11.25 3.48 10.97
N VAL A 5 10.23 2.84 10.40
CA VAL A 5 8.88 2.77 11.00
C VAL A 5 8.90 1.92 12.26
N ALA A 6 9.64 0.82 12.28
CA ALA A 6 9.83 0.02 13.49
C ALA A 6 10.58 0.81 14.58
N LYS A 7 11.64 1.54 14.22
CA LYS A 7 12.41 2.38 15.15
C LYS A 7 11.54 3.44 15.82
N TYR A 8 10.79 4.20 15.02
CA TYR A 8 9.93 5.25 15.56
C TYR A 8 8.74 4.71 16.33
N ASN A 9 8.17 3.57 15.91
CA ASN A 9 7.16 2.89 16.72
C ASN A 9 7.70 2.56 18.13
N VAL A 10 8.89 1.96 18.23
CA VAL A 10 9.50 1.65 19.54
C VAL A 10 9.74 2.91 20.36
N GLN A 11 10.19 3.99 19.71
CA GLN A 11 10.51 5.26 20.36
C GLN A 11 9.27 5.95 20.94
N TYR A 12 8.17 6.00 20.19
CA TYR A 12 7.02 6.86 20.52
C TYR A 12 5.74 6.11 20.94
N LYS A 13 5.73 4.76 20.95
CA LYS A 13 4.55 3.99 21.40
C LYS A 13 4.13 4.32 22.84
N LYS A 14 5.07 4.71 23.71
CA LYS A 14 4.76 5.13 25.09
C LYS A 14 4.03 6.48 25.15
N ASP A 15 4.18 7.29 24.10
CA ASP A 15 3.52 8.59 23.95
C ASP A 15 2.18 8.45 23.20
N GLY A 16 1.73 7.22 22.93
CA GLY A 16 0.49 6.95 22.21
C GLY A 16 0.54 7.20 20.70
N VAL A 17 1.72 7.36 20.11
CA VAL A 17 1.86 7.61 18.67
C VAL A 17 2.06 6.30 17.91
N LEU A 18 1.14 6.02 16.97
CA LEU A 18 1.23 4.87 16.06
C LEU A 18 2.11 5.20 14.85
N PHE A 19 3.12 4.36 14.61
CA PHE A 19 3.89 4.38 13.36
C PHE A 19 3.60 3.12 12.55
N MET A 20 3.08 3.26 11.33
CA MET A 20 2.79 2.15 10.43
C MET A 20 3.06 2.54 8.97
N SER A 21 3.23 1.55 8.08
CA SER A 21 3.34 1.75 6.64
C SER A 21 2.15 1.10 5.91
N ILE A 22 1.50 1.86 5.03
CA ILE A 22 0.41 1.36 4.20
C ILE A 22 0.79 1.57 2.73
N SER A 23 0.81 0.49 1.94
CA SER A 23 0.95 0.57 0.49
C SER A 23 -0.41 0.89 -0.15
N PRO A 24 -0.52 1.89 -1.03
CA PRO A 24 -1.80 2.36 -1.56
C PRO A 24 -2.45 1.43 -2.61
N GLY A 25 -1.76 0.34 -3.00
CA GLY A 25 -2.12 -0.47 -4.15
C GLY A 25 -1.58 0.12 -5.47
N VAL A 26 -2.13 -0.32 -6.59
CA VAL A 26 -1.89 0.30 -7.90
C VAL A 26 -2.95 1.37 -8.12
N VAL A 27 -2.54 2.63 -8.23
CA VAL A 27 -3.46 3.77 -8.28
C VAL A 27 -3.25 4.55 -9.56
N GLU A 28 -4.35 4.88 -10.24
CA GLU A 28 -4.32 5.75 -11.41
C GLU A 28 -4.16 7.22 -10.97
N VAL A 29 -2.96 7.77 -11.19
CA VAL A 29 -2.57 9.14 -10.83
C VAL A 29 -1.94 9.90 -12.01
N GLY A 30 -2.13 9.41 -13.24
CA GLY A 30 -1.56 9.94 -14.48
C GLY A 30 -0.13 9.48 -14.77
N HIS A 31 0.44 8.58 -13.95
CA HIS A 31 1.83 8.10 -14.13
C HIS A 31 2.07 7.34 -15.45
N TYR A 32 1.00 6.87 -16.10
CA TYR A 32 1.08 6.05 -17.31
C TYR A 32 0.76 6.82 -18.61
N ASN A 33 0.41 8.11 -18.52
CA ASN A 33 -0.10 8.88 -19.66
C ASN A 33 0.95 9.09 -20.77
N ASP A 34 2.22 9.23 -20.39
CA ASP A 34 3.31 9.61 -21.30
C ASP A 34 4.39 8.51 -21.40
N CYS A 35 4.02 7.24 -21.17
CA CYS A 35 4.96 6.13 -21.26
C CYS A 35 5.52 5.97 -22.68
N THR A 36 6.85 5.85 -22.81
CA THR A 36 7.48 5.40 -24.06
C THR A 36 7.06 3.97 -24.38
N PRO A 37 7.22 3.50 -25.64
CA PRO A 37 6.94 2.10 -25.99
C PRO A 37 7.67 1.08 -25.10
N GLU A 38 8.92 1.35 -24.72
CA GLU A 38 9.72 0.50 -23.86
C GLU A 38 9.16 0.47 -22.43
N GLN A 39 8.74 1.61 -21.89
CA GLN A 39 8.10 1.71 -20.58
C GLN A 39 6.76 1.00 -20.56
N MET A 40 5.98 1.11 -21.65
CA MET A 40 4.71 0.40 -21.81
C MET A 40 4.91 -1.12 -21.78
N GLN A 41 5.97 -1.63 -22.42
CA GLN A 41 6.29 -3.06 -22.36
C GLN A 41 6.58 -3.52 -20.93
N GLY A 42 7.37 -2.73 -20.17
CA GLY A 42 7.63 -3.00 -18.76
C GLY A 42 6.36 -2.97 -17.91
N LEU A 43 5.48 -2.00 -18.13
CA LEU A 43 4.18 -1.88 -17.46
C LEU A 43 3.29 -3.10 -17.73
N MET A 44 3.18 -3.52 -18.99
CA MET A 44 2.38 -4.70 -19.35
C MET A 44 2.95 -5.98 -18.73
N GLY A 45 4.28 -6.11 -18.66
CA GLY A 45 4.94 -7.20 -17.93
C GLY A 45 4.62 -7.20 -16.45
N PHE A 46 4.68 -6.03 -15.80
CA PHE A 46 4.32 -5.85 -14.39
C PHE A 46 2.85 -6.18 -14.11
N ILE A 47 1.91 -5.66 -14.91
CA ILE A 47 0.47 -5.97 -14.80
C ILE A 47 0.23 -7.47 -14.99
N GLY A 48 0.95 -8.11 -15.92
CA GLY A 48 0.89 -9.56 -16.12
C GLY A 48 1.26 -10.34 -14.85
N GLN A 49 2.34 -9.93 -14.16
CA GLN A 49 2.73 -10.55 -12.89
C GLN A 49 1.71 -10.32 -11.76
N LEU A 50 1.11 -9.12 -11.71
CA LEU A 50 0.04 -8.85 -10.74
C LEU A 50 -1.18 -9.75 -10.96
N LYS A 51 -1.57 -10.02 -12.20
CA LYS A 51 -2.66 -10.97 -12.50
C LYS A 51 -2.33 -12.42 -12.15
N VAL A 52 -1.06 -12.83 -12.27
CA VAL A 52 -0.62 -14.16 -11.79
C VAL A 52 -0.70 -14.24 -10.27
N TYR A 53 -0.27 -13.18 -9.58
CA TYR A 53 -0.31 -13.09 -8.11
C TYR A 53 -1.74 -12.98 -7.55
N ALA A 54 -2.58 -12.17 -8.18
CA ALA A 54 -3.96 -11.88 -7.80
C ALA A 54 -4.85 -11.92 -9.06
N PRO A 55 -5.46 -13.08 -9.37
CA PRO A 55 -6.27 -13.25 -10.59
C PRO A 55 -7.44 -12.28 -10.71
N ASP A 56 -7.99 -11.84 -9.58
CA ASP A 56 -9.11 -10.88 -9.51
C ASP A 56 -8.64 -9.42 -9.66
N PHE A 57 -7.34 -9.16 -9.84
CA PHE A 57 -6.82 -7.83 -10.07
C PHE A 57 -7.35 -7.26 -11.40
N ALA A 58 -8.26 -6.31 -11.28
CA ALA A 58 -8.93 -5.66 -12.41
C ALA A 58 -8.16 -4.49 -13.02
N GLY A 59 -7.04 -4.07 -12.41
CA GLY A 59 -6.23 -2.93 -12.82
C GLY A 59 -6.13 -1.86 -11.73
N PRO A 60 -5.54 -0.69 -12.07
CA PRO A 60 -5.39 0.41 -11.13
C PRO A 60 -6.75 0.88 -10.57
N ILE A 61 -6.80 1.19 -9.27
CA ILE A 61 -7.95 1.84 -8.64
C ILE A 61 -7.87 3.36 -8.76
N SER A 62 -8.99 4.06 -8.58
CA SER A 62 -9.00 5.52 -8.51
C SER A 62 -8.30 6.04 -7.24
N THR A 63 -7.79 7.27 -7.30
CA THR A 63 -7.25 7.97 -6.12
C THR A 63 -8.24 8.01 -4.96
N GLU A 64 -9.51 8.27 -5.25
CA GLU A 64 -10.57 8.30 -4.23
C GLU A 64 -10.73 6.94 -3.54
N SER A 65 -10.80 5.85 -4.30
CA SER A 65 -10.92 4.50 -3.74
C SER A 65 -9.69 4.13 -2.90
N SER A 66 -8.48 4.46 -3.38
CA SER A 66 -7.25 4.20 -2.63
C SER A 66 -7.26 4.93 -1.28
N VAL A 67 -7.60 6.22 -1.26
CA VAL A 67 -7.67 7.00 -0.02
C VAL A 67 -8.72 6.44 0.94
N GLN A 68 -9.90 6.04 0.44
CA GLN A 68 -10.94 5.42 1.25
C GLN A 68 -10.46 4.09 1.87
N HIS A 69 -9.77 3.24 1.10
CA HIS A 69 -9.22 1.98 1.59
C HIS A 69 -8.14 2.20 2.66
N ILE A 70 -7.15 3.06 2.39
CA ILE A 70 -6.07 3.38 3.33
C ILE A 70 -6.65 3.97 4.63
N ARG A 71 -7.66 4.85 4.52
CA ARG A 71 -8.36 5.41 5.67
C ARG A 71 -9.01 4.32 6.53
N ALA A 72 -9.72 3.39 5.91
CA ALA A 72 -10.35 2.28 6.61
C ALA A 72 -9.33 1.37 7.33
N VAL A 73 -8.07 1.31 6.86
CA VAL A 73 -6.99 0.59 7.53
C VAL A 73 -6.52 1.34 8.78
N TRP A 74 -6.17 2.63 8.68
CA TRP A 74 -5.67 3.35 9.86
C TRP A 74 -6.76 3.62 10.91
N GLU A 75 -8.04 3.72 10.53
CA GLU A 75 -9.15 3.91 11.48
C GLU A 75 -9.37 2.68 12.38
N LYS A 76 -8.89 1.50 11.97
CA LYS A 76 -8.96 0.25 12.76
C LYS A 76 -7.63 -0.05 13.48
N ALA A 77 -6.57 0.66 13.13
CA ALA A 77 -5.24 0.39 13.67
C ALA A 77 -5.04 1.13 15.00
N SER A 78 -4.28 0.53 15.91
CA SER A 78 -3.93 1.17 17.18
C SER A 78 -2.58 0.68 17.73
N VAL A 79 -2.04 1.43 18.70
CA VAL A 79 -0.85 0.99 19.43
C VAL A 79 -1.18 -0.24 20.27
N GLU A 80 -2.37 -0.26 20.87
CA GLU A 80 -2.89 -1.30 21.77
C GLU A 80 -3.10 -2.64 21.05
N ASN A 81 -3.56 -2.59 19.80
CA ASN A 81 -3.72 -3.77 18.94
C ASN A 81 -2.37 -4.31 18.42
N GLY A 82 -1.26 -3.60 18.65
CA GLY A 82 0.05 -4.01 18.19
C GLY A 82 0.32 -3.74 16.71
N ASP A 83 -0.42 -2.82 16.08
CA ASP A 83 -0.25 -2.48 14.66
C ASP A 83 1.03 -1.67 14.38
N GLY A 84 1.71 -1.22 15.42
CA GLY A 84 2.93 -0.44 15.35
C GLY A 84 4.08 -1.18 14.66
N GLY A 85 4.76 -0.51 13.74
CA GLY A 85 5.85 -1.09 12.93
C GLY A 85 5.36 -1.91 11.74
N SER A 86 4.05 -2.05 11.54
CA SER A 86 3.48 -2.85 10.47
C SER A 86 3.77 -2.28 9.08
N PHE A 87 3.71 -3.17 8.09
CA PHE A 87 3.75 -2.80 6.68
C PHE A 87 2.68 -3.60 5.93
N VAL A 88 1.56 -2.96 5.62
CA VAL A 88 0.38 -3.60 5.03
C VAL A 88 0.00 -2.92 3.72
N SER A 89 -0.88 -3.53 2.94
CA SER A 89 -1.52 -2.87 1.80
C SER A 89 -2.72 -2.03 2.24
N HIS A 90 -3.36 -1.37 1.27
CA HIS A 90 -4.64 -0.68 1.41
C HIS A 90 -5.78 -1.62 1.87
N LEU A 91 -5.58 -2.95 1.82
CA LEU A 91 -6.49 -3.96 2.37
C LEU A 91 -6.23 -4.29 3.85
N GLY A 92 -5.21 -3.68 4.46
CA GLY A 92 -4.84 -3.89 5.86
C GLY A 92 -4.09 -5.20 6.13
N ASN A 93 -3.69 -5.92 5.09
CA ASN A 93 -3.00 -7.21 5.19
C ASN A 93 -1.83 -7.31 4.20
N LYS A 94 -1.38 -8.52 3.88
CA LYS A 94 -0.24 -8.79 2.97
C LYS A 94 -0.67 -9.15 1.54
N GLN A 95 -1.94 -8.98 1.20
CA GLN A 95 -2.41 -8.99 -0.18
C GLN A 95 -2.21 -7.60 -0.77
N TRP A 96 -1.36 -7.46 -1.80
CA TRP A 96 -0.86 -6.15 -2.23
C TRP A 96 -1.70 -5.40 -3.26
N VAL A 97 -2.64 -6.09 -3.91
CA VAL A 97 -3.55 -5.56 -4.93
C VAL A 97 -4.94 -6.19 -4.82
#